data_AF-A0A4R3X8D9-F1
#
_entry.id   AF-A0A4R3X8D9-F1
#
_cell.length_a   1.000
_cell.length_b   1.000
_cell.length_c   1.000
_cell.angle_alpha   90.00
_cell.angle_beta   90.00
_cell.angle_gamma   90.00
#
_symmetry.space_group_name_H-M   'P 1'
#
loop_
_entity.id
_entity.type
_entity.pdbx_description
1 polymer ?
#
loop_
_entity_poly.entity_id
_entity_poly.type
_entity_poly.pdbx_seq_one_letter_code
_entity_poly.pdbx_strand_id
1 'polypeptide(L)' 'MPRQMVRNPVHPQQLSLLQQVFDETCAEHQIDKDSPDAEALALILVNSLQKGSDDKDQLATLAENLAKSL' A
#
# COMPACT_ATOMS: atom_id res chain seq x y z
N MET A 1 23.99 -2.19 -18.55
CA MET A 1 23.17 -2.42 -17.34
C MET A 1 21.90 -1.61 -17.48
N PRO A 2 20.69 -2.21 -17.61
CA PRO A 2 19.48 -1.42 -17.52
C PRO A 2 19.41 -0.90 -16.09
N ARG A 3 19.54 0.42 -15.92
CA ARG A 3 19.24 1.09 -14.65
C ARG A 3 17.77 0.78 -14.38
N GLN A 4 17.47 -0.04 -13.37
CA GLN A 4 16.14 -0.06 -12.78
C GLN A 4 15.87 1.38 -12.35
N MET A 5 15.17 2.12 -13.19
CA MET A 5 14.64 3.43 -12.84
C MET A 5 13.73 3.15 -11.66
N VAL A 6 14.19 3.47 -10.46
CA VAL A 6 13.32 3.59 -9.29
C VAL A 6 12.25 4.58 -9.72
N ARG A 7 11.07 4.06 -10.08
CA ARG A 7 9.92 4.86 -10.48
C ARG A 7 9.47 5.56 -9.22
N ASN A 8 9.84 6.83 -9.09
CA ASN A 8 9.59 7.70 -7.94
C ASN A 8 10.06 7.13 -6.58
N PRO A 9 11.15 7.65 -5.99
CA PRO A 9 11.53 7.25 -4.64
C PRO A 9 10.40 7.55 -3.67
N VAL A 10 9.99 6.54 -2.89
CA VAL A 10 8.98 6.72 -1.86
C VAL A 10 9.59 7.54 -0.73
N HIS A 11 9.00 8.70 -0.45
CA HIS A 11 9.45 9.56 0.64
C HIS A 11 9.06 8.97 2.01
N PRO A 12 9.80 9.27 3.10
CA PRO A 12 9.49 8.78 4.44
C PRO A 12 8.06 9.12 4.90
N GLN A 13 7.55 10.30 4.52
CA GLN A 13 6.18 10.72 4.79
C GLN A 13 5.16 9.81 4.09
N GLN A 14 5.45 9.43 2.84
CA GLN A 14 4.61 8.52 2.06
C GLN A 14 4.62 7.10 2.61
N LEU A 15 5.77 6.62 3.09
CA LEU A 15 5.87 5.34 3.82
C LEU A 15 5.02 5.33 5.08
N SER A 16 5.08 6.42 5.86
CA SER A 16 4.30 6.55 7.10
C SER A 16 2.79 6.51 6.82
N LEU A 17 2.37 7.18 5.76
CA LEU A 17 0.99 7.20 5.31
C LEU A 17 0.53 5.83 4.81
N LEU A 18 1.38 5.14 4.06
CA LEU A 18 1.11 3.81 3.54
C LEU A 18 1.02 2.77 4.66
N GLN A 19 1.89 2.88 5.67
CA GLN A 19 1.82 2.07 6.87
C GLN A 19 0.53 2.33 7.65
N GLN A 20 0.12 3.59 7.82
CA GLN A 20 -1.14 3.92 8.50
C GLN A 20 -2.34 3.29 7.79
N VAL A 21 -2.44 3.48 6.47
CA VAL A 21 -3.53 2.90 5.66
C VAL A 21 -3.51 1.37 5.75
N PHE A 22 -2.34 0.75 5.61
CA PHE A 22 -2.18 -0.70 5.73
C PHE A 22 -2.63 -1.22 7.10
N ASP A 23 -2.18 -0.58 8.18
CA ASP A 23 -2.48 -0.98 9.55
C ASP A 23 -3.97 -0.83 9.86
N GLU A 24 -4.59 0.27 9.41
CA GLU A 24 -6.03 0.52 9.54
C GLU A 24 -6.84 -0.54 8.77
N THR A 25 -6.51 -0.79 7.50
CA THR A 25 -7.21 -1.79 6.68
C THR A 25 -7.06 -3.20 7.25
N CYS A 26 -5.87 -3.59 7.72
CA CYS A 26 -5.69 -4.90 8.33
C CYS A 26 -6.51 -5.05 9.62
N ALA A 27 -6.57 -3.99 10.44
CA ALA A 27 -7.38 -4.00 11.65
C ALA A 27 -8.89 -4.07 11.37
N GLU A 28 -9.38 -3.33 10.38
CA GLU A 28 -10.79 -3.30 10.00
C GLU A 28 -11.26 -4.62 9.38
N HIS A 29 -10.44 -5.22 8.52
CA HIS A 29 -10.76 -6.46 7.81
C HIS A 29 -10.33 -7.73 8.55
N GLN A 30 -9.76 -7.59 9.76
CA GLN A 30 -9.19 -8.68 10.54
C GLN A 30 -8.16 -9.51 9.75
N ILE A 31 -7.42 -8.85 8.86
CA ILE A 31 -6.33 -9.46 8.09
C ILE A 31 -5.12 -9.59 9.01
N ASP A 32 -4.59 -10.80 9.12
CA ASP A 32 -3.33 -11.04 9.82
C ASP A 32 -2.19 -10.37 9.03
N LYS A 33 -1.39 -9.53 9.70
CA LYS A 33 -0.28 -8.81 9.05
C LYS A 33 0.80 -9.75 8.52
N ASP A 34 0.87 -10.96 9.05
CA ASP A 34 1.79 -12.02 8.60
C ASP A 34 1.16 -12.93 7.53
N SER A 35 -0.06 -12.64 7.06
CA SER A 35 -0.72 -13.40 6.01
C SER A 35 -0.22 -13.06 4.60
N PRO A 36 -0.36 -13.98 3.64
CA PRO A 36 -0.11 -13.69 2.22
C PRO A 36 -0.97 -12.54 1.68
N ASP A 37 -2.17 -12.36 2.24
CA ASP A 37 -3.12 -11.34 1.83
C ASP A 37 -2.64 -9.93 2.23
N ALA A 38 -2.11 -9.81 3.46
CA ALA A 38 -1.43 -8.61 3.92
C ALA A 38 -0.21 -8.27 3.05
N GLU A 39 0.62 -9.26 2.71
CA GLU A 39 1.77 -9.04 1.83
C GLU A 39 1.33 -8.52 0.44
N ALA A 40 0.31 -9.14 -0.15
CA ALA A 40 -0.24 -8.71 -1.43
C ALA A 40 -0.77 -7.27 -1.37
N LEU A 41 -1.52 -6.93 -0.32
CA LEU A 41 -2.07 -5.59 -0.11
C LEU A 41 -0.95 -4.53 0.01
N ALA A 42 0.09 -4.81 0.80
CA ALA A 42 1.24 -3.93 0.95
C ALA A 42 1.98 -3.70 -0.38
N LEU A 43 2.21 -4.76 -1.16
CA LEU A 43 2.86 -4.65 -2.47
C LEU A 43 2.04 -3.81 -3.45
N ILE A 44 0.71 -3.97 -3.46
CA ILE A 44 -0.16 -3.21 -4.37
C ILE A 44 -0.19 -1.73 -3.97
N LEU A 45 -0.28 -1.42 -2.67
CA LEU A 45 -0.22 -0.04 -2.17
C LEU A 45 1.09 0.65 -2.54
N VAL A 46 2.24 0.00 -2.32
CA VAL A 46 3.56 0.53 -2.67
C VAL A 46 3.68 0.78 -4.17
N ASN A 47 3.20 -0.15 -4.99
CA ASN A 47 3.19 0.01 -6.44
C ASN A 47 2.29 1.15 -6.90
N SER A 48 1.13 1.36 -6.24
CA SER A 48 0.23 2.48 -6.53
C SER A 48 0.91 3.82 -6.23
N LEU A 49 1.57 3.90 -5.08
CA LEU A 49 2.27 5.11 -4.65
C LEU A 49 3.46 5.45 -5.57
N GLN A 50 4.25 4.45 -5.97
CA GLN A 50 5.34 4.64 -6.94
C GLN A 50 4.85 5.06 -8.34
N LYS A 51 3.60 4.77 -8.68
CA LYS A 51 2.96 5.22 -9.94
C LYS A 51 2.45 6.65 -9.88
N GLY A 52 2.47 7.30 -8.71
CA GLY A 52 2.12 8.71 -8.54
C GLY A 52 0.79 8.95 -7.81
N SER A 53 0.17 7.94 -7.20
CA SER A 53 -0.91 8.16 -6.23
C SER A 53 -0.32 8.47 -4.85
N ASP A 54 -0.10 9.74 -4.57
CA ASP A 54 0.38 10.25 -3.28
C ASP A 54 -0.76 10.72 -2.35
N ASP A 55 -2.01 10.56 -2.79
CA ASP A 55 -3.19 10.96 -2.04
C ASP A 55 -3.62 9.88 -1.03
N LYS A 56 -3.83 10.31 0.23
CA LYS A 56 -4.21 9.42 1.34
C LYS A 56 -5.55 8.72 1.09
N ASP A 57 -6.54 9.48 0.63
CA ASP A 57 -7.90 8.98 0.45
C ASP A 57 -7.95 7.97 -0.71
N GLN A 58 -7.15 8.18 -1.76
CA GLN A 58 -6.99 7.21 -2.83
C GLN A 58 -6.36 5.90 -2.36
N LEU A 59 -5.30 5.97 -1.53
CA LEU A 59 -4.64 4.79 -1.00
C LEU A 59 -5.55 4.03 -0.02
N ALA A 60 -6.30 4.74 0.83
CA ALA A 60 -7.28 4.13 1.72
C ALA A 60 -8.41 3.43 0.95
N THR A 61 -8.99 4.11 -0.05
CA THR A 61 -10.03 3.52 -0.90
C THR A 61 -9.52 2.29 -1.65
N LEU A 62 -8.27 2.33 -2.13
CA LEU A 62 -7.64 1.20 -2.79
C LEU A 62 -7.42 0.03 -1.82
N ALA A 63 -6.90 0.30 -0.61
CA ALA A 63 -6.70 -0.72 0.42
C ALA A 63 -8.02 -1.39 0.81
N GLU A 64 -9.08 -0.63 1.05
CA GLU A 64 -10.40 -1.17 1.34
C GLU A 64 -10.95 -2.05 0.21
N ASN A 65 -10.82 -1.60 -1.04
CA ASN A 65 -11.33 -2.37 -2.19
C ASN A 65 -10.57 -3.68 -2.36
N LEU A 66 -9.26 -3.67 -2.10
CA LEU A 66 -8.42 -4.87 -2.11
C LEU A 66 -8.82 -5.80 -0.96
N ALA A 67 -8.96 -5.28 0.26
CA ALA A 67 -9.32 -6.05 1.43
C ALA A 67 -10.75 -6.65 1.37
N LYS A 68 -11.68 -6.03 0.63
CA LYS A 68 -13.00 -6.60 0.32
C LYS A 68 -12.95 -7.71 -0.72
N SER A 69 -11.87 -7.80 -1.49
CA SER A 69 -11.68 -8.77 -2.58
C SER A 69 -10.81 -9.97 -2.19
N LEU A 70 -10.24 -9.95 -0.98
CA LEU A 70 -9.47 -11.02 -0.35
C LEU A 70 -10.42 -11.89 0.51
#